data_AF-A0A962XMA4-F1
#
_entry.id   AF-A0A962XMA4-F1
#
_cell.length_a   1.000
_cell.length_b   1.000
_cell.length_c   1.000
_cell.angle_alpha   90.00
_cell.angle_beta   90.00
_cell.angle_gamma   90.00
#
_symmetry.space_group_name_H-M   'P 1'
#
loop_
_entity.id
_entity.type
_entity.pdbx_description
1 polymer ?
#
loop_
_entity_poly.entity_id
_entity_poly.type
_entity_poly.pdbx_seq_one_letter_code
_entity_poly.pdbx_strand_id
1 'polypeptide(L)'
;MPKVTIDGTEIEVAPGTSILQAAEQVGAEVPRFCYHDKLSVPANCRMCLVEVEGGPPKPVASCAMACGDGMVIKTDSPMVKKARKGVMEMLLINHPLDC
;
A
#
# COMPACT_ATOMS: atom_id res chain seq x y z
N MET A 1 -13.85 16.18 -1.41
CA MET A 1 -12.54 15.57 -1.65
C MET A 1 -12.74 14.05 -1.55
N PRO A 2 -11.89 13.16 -2.10
CA PRO A 2 -12.15 11.73 -2.04
C PRO A 2 -12.36 11.24 -0.59
N LYS A 3 -13.49 10.56 -0.34
CA LYS A 3 -13.72 9.83 0.91
C LYS A 3 -13.30 8.38 0.75
N VAL A 4 -12.46 7.89 1.66
CA VAL A 4 -11.95 6.51 1.63
C VAL A 4 -12.04 5.89 3.01
N THR A 5 -12.21 4.58 3.06
CA THR A 5 -12.22 3.80 4.29
C THR A 5 -10.98 2.92 4.35
N ILE A 6 -10.12 3.09 5.35
CA ILE A 6 -8.89 2.31 5.52
C ILE A 6 -9.01 1.53 6.83
N ASP A 7 -9.00 0.21 6.72
CA ASP A 7 -9.12 -0.70 7.89
C ASP A 7 -10.30 -0.35 8.81
N GLY A 8 -11.43 0.07 8.20
CA GLY A 8 -12.65 0.48 8.91
C GLY A 8 -12.71 1.94 9.36
N THR A 9 -11.64 2.72 9.18
CA THR A 9 -11.59 4.15 9.50
C THR A 9 -11.87 4.98 8.25
N GLU A 10 -12.95 5.77 8.27
CA GLU A 10 -13.27 6.70 7.18
C GLU A 10 -12.46 8.00 7.31
N ILE A 11 -11.86 8.45 6.20
CA ILE A 11 -11.16 9.72 6.09
C ILE A 11 -11.46 10.41 4.76
N GLU A 12 -11.30 11.73 4.77
CA GLU A 12 -11.35 12.55 3.57
C GLU A 12 -9.95 13.10 3.27
N VAL A 13 -9.45 12.85 2.06
CA VAL A 13 -8.07 13.19 1.66
C VAL A 13 -8.07 14.15 0.47
N ALA A 14 -7.01 14.96 0.34
CA ALA A 14 -6.87 15.83 -0.82
C ALA A 14 -6.82 15.02 -2.14
N PRO A 15 -7.38 15.53 -3.26
CA PRO A 15 -7.26 14.87 -4.57
C PRO A 15 -5.80 14.59 -4.93
N GLY A 16 -5.53 13.39 -5.45
CA GLY A 16 -4.17 12.95 -5.80
C GLY A 16 -3.35 12.37 -4.63
N THR A 17 -3.87 12.40 -3.40
CA THR A 17 -3.27 11.68 -2.28
C THR A 17 -3.21 10.19 -2.60
N SER A 18 -2.04 9.57 -2.43
CA SER A 18 -1.88 8.13 -2.61
C SER A 18 -2.53 7.34 -1.48
N ILE A 19 -2.90 6.08 -1.74
CA ILE A 19 -3.42 5.18 -0.69
C ILE A 19 -2.42 5.05 0.47
N LEU A 20 -1.11 5.02 0.17
CA LEU A 20 -0.06 4.95 1.20
C LEU A 20 -0.09 6.16 2.13
N GLN A 21 -0.16 7.38 1.57
CA GLN A 21 -0.23 8.61 2.35
C GLN A 21 -1.54 8.72 3.14
N ALA A 22 -2.64 8.25 2.56
CA ALA A 22 -3.93 8.19 3.25
C ALA A 22 -3.88 7.21 4.44
N ALA A 23 -3.24 6.05 4.28
CA ALA A 23 -3.04 5.08 5.36
C ALA A 23 -2.20 5.66 6.52
N GLU A 24 -1.16 6.44 6.20
CA GLU A 24 -0.34 7.12 7.20
C GLU A 24 -1.14 8.14 8.03
N GLN A 25 -2.13 8.82 7.44
CA GLN A 25 -2.97 9.79 8.15
C GLN A 25 -3.87 9.14 9.21
N VAL A 26 -4.23 7.87 9.05
CA VAL A 26 -4.99 7.08 10.04
C VAL A 26 -4.11 6.24 10.95
N GLY A 27 -2.78 6.33 10.81
CA GLY A 27 -1.83 5.54 11.58
C GLY A 27 -1.74 4.07 11.15
N ALA A 28 -2.26 3.71 9.97
CA ALA A 28 -2.12 2.37 9.41
C ALA A 28 -0.72 2.22 8.77
N GLU A 29 0.12 1.38 9.36
CA GLU A 29 1.47 1.15 8.86
C GLU A 29 1.48 0.21 7.65
N VAL A 30 1.86 0.75 6.50
CA VAL A 30 2.11 -0.01 5.27
C VAL A 30 3.61 -0.08 5.01
N PRO A 31 4.21 -1.28 4.93
CA PRO A 31 5.65 -1.42 4.76
C PRO A 31 6.10 -0.94 3.37
N ARG A 32 7.25 -0.29 3.33
CA ARG A 32 7.82 0.35 2.13
C ARG A 32 9.34 0.21 2.13
N PHE A 33 9.91 0.03 0.93
CA PHE A 33 11.35 0.09 0.70
C PHE A 33 11.72 1.22 -0.26
N CYS A 34 11.07 1.28 -1.42
CA CYS A 34 11.45 2.23 -2.48
C CYS A 34 10.67 3.54 -2.48
N TYR A 35 9.73 3.74 -1.55
CA TYR A 35 8.94 4.97 -1.45
C TYR A 35 9.56 5.93 -0.43
N HIS A 36 9.61 7.20 -0.79
CA HIS A 36 9.98 8.30 0.09
C HIS A 36 9.15 9.53 -0.32
N ASP A 37 8.61 10.26 0.65
CA ASP A 37 7.74 11.43 0.47
C ASP A 37 8.36 12.57 -0.38
N LYS A 38 9.69 12.70 -0.34
CA LYS A 38 10.48 13.73 -1.05
C LYS A 38 11.09 13.25 -2.37
N LEU A 39 10.88 11.99 -2.75
CA LEU A 39 11.41 11.42 -3.99
C LEU A 39 10.27 11.09 -4.96
N SER A 40 10.64 10.73 -6.19
CA SER A 40 9.67 10.19 -7.14
C SER A 40 9.12 8.85 -6.67
N VAL A 41 7.99 8.42 -7.25
CA VAL A 41 7.32 7.16 -6.90
C VAL A 41 7.66 6.08 -7.95
N PRO A 42 8.65 5.21 -7.72
CA PRO A 42 9.08 4.23 -8.71
C PRO A 42 8.21 2.96 -8.74
N ALA A 43 7.56 2.62 -7.62
CA ALA A 43 6.75 1.40 -7.46
C ALA A 43 7.47 0.05 -7.77
N ASN A 44 8.81 0.00 -7.62
CA ASN A 44 9.61 -1.18 -7.95
C ASN A 44 9.51 -2.31 -6.91
N CYS A 45 9.55 -1.99 -5.60
CA CYS A 45 9.70 -3.02 -4.55
C CYS A 45 8.45 -3.85 -4.26
N ARG A 46 7.25 -3.37 -4.63
CA ARG A 46 5.95 -4.01 -4.33
C ARG A 46 5.70 -4.38 -2.85
N MET A 47 6.44 -3.85 -1.90
CA MET A 47 6.20 -4.15 -0.47
C MET A 47 4.93 -3.46 0.07
N CYS A 48 4.56 -2.33 -0.51
CA CYS A 48 3.40 -1.53 -0.12
C CYS A 48 2.06 -2.06 -0.67
N LEU A 49 1.98 -3.34 -1.03
CA LEU A 49 0.76 -3.93 -1.57
C LEU A 49 -0.37 -3.89 -0.53
N VAL A 50 -1.56 -3.51 -1.00
CA VAL A 50 -2.82 -3.45 -0.23
C VAL A 50 -3.98 -4.00 -1.06
N GLU A 51 -5.06 -4.38 -0.41
CA GLU A 51 -6.29 -4.83 -1.06
C GLU A 51 -7.28 -3.65 -1.14
N VAL A 52 -7.93 -3.51 -2.29
CA VAL A 52 -9.03 -2.55 -2.49
C VAL A 52 -10.29 -3.35 -2.77
N GLU A 53 -11.30 -3.21 -1.93
CA GLU A 53 -12.57 -3.93 -2.08
C GLU A 53 -13.28 -3.49 -3.37
N GLY A 54 -13.79 -4.46 -4.15
CA GLY A 54 -14.34 -4.19 -5.48
C GLY A 54 -13.30 -3.75 -6.52
N GLY A 55 -12.02 -3.69 -6.15
CA GLY A 55 -10.91 -3.39 -7.04
C GLY A 55 -10.48 -4.58 -7.92
N PRO A 56 -9.31 -4.48 -8.57
CA PRO A 56 -8.75 -5.58 -9.36
C PRO A 56 -8.58 -6.86 -8.52
N PRO A 57 -8.61 -8.06 -9.14
CA PRO A 57 -8.45 -9.33 -8.42
C PRO A 57 -7.03 -9.56 -7.85
N LYS A 58 -6.19 -8.53 -7.85
CA LYS A 58 -4.79 -8.53 -7.40
C LYS A 58 -4.56 -7.32 -6.49
N PRO A 59 -3.69 -7.45 -5.47
CA PRO A 59 -3.37 -6.32 -4.62
C PRO A 59 -2.69 -5.21 -5.42
N VAL A 60 -2.93 -3.97 -4.99
CA VAL A 60 -2.45 -2.76 -5.67
C VAL A 60 -1.30 -2.14 -4.89
N ALA A 61 -0.37 -1.48 -5.60
CA ALA A 61 0.72 -0.76 -4.95
C ALA A 61 0.18 0.56 -4.38
N SER A 62 0.06 0.63 -3.05
CA SER A 62 -0.53 1.80 -2.37
C SER A 62 0.26 3.09 -2.61
N CYS A 63 1.57 3.01 -2.87
CA CYS A 63 2.40 4.19 -3.09
C CYS A 63 2.11 4.94 -4.39
N ALA A 64 1.58 4.24 -5.41
CA ALA A 64 1.35 4.80 -6.75
C ALA A 64 -0.14 4.95 -7.09
N MET A 65 -1.02 4.24 -6.39
CA MET A 65 -2.47 4.35 -6.59
C MET A 65 -3.00 5.56 -5.82
N ALA A 66 -3.63 6.50 -6.52
CA ALA A 66 -4.34 7.62 -5.90
C ALA A 66 -5.67 7.15 -5.27
N CYS A 67 -6.06 7.76 -4.16
CA CYS A 67 -7.35 7.56 -3.53
C CYS A 67 -8.49 8.03 -4.46
N GLY A 68 -9.42 7.12 -4.74
CA GLY A 68 -10.70 7.43 -5.39
C GLY A 68 -11.83 7.46 -4.38
N ASP A 69 -12.92 8.14 -4.73
CA ASP A 69 -14.09 8.26 -3.86
C ASP A 69 -14.76 6.90 -3.61
N GLY A 70 -15.13 6.63 -2.36
CA GLY A 70 -15.76 5.38 -1.93
C GLY A 70 -14.82 4.16 -1.88
N MET A 71 -13.50 4.33 -2.04
CA MET A 71 -12.57 3.20 -1.93
C MET A 71 -12.53 2.66 -0.51
N VAL A 72 -12.59 1.33 -0.39
CA VAL A 72 -12.37 0.60 0.86
C VAL A 72 -11.07 -0.17 0.75
N ILE A 73 -10.09 0.18 1.58
CA ILE A 73 -8.74 -0.36 1.58
C ILE A 73 -8.56 -1.25 2.82
N LYS A 74 -8.01 -2.44 2.60
CA LYS A 74 -7.61 -3.39 3.65
C LYS A 74 -6.10 -3.56 3.60
N THR A 75 -5.41 -3.27 4.69
CA THR A 75 -3.95 -3.34 4.78
C THR A 75 -3.44 -4.64 5.40
N ASP A 76 -4.33 -5.44 6.01
CA ASP A 76 -3.99 -6.63 6.80
C ASP A 76 -4.72 -7.91 6.36
N SER A 77 -5.40 -7.89 5.20
CA SER A 77 -6.15 -9.04 4.70
C SER A 77 -5.27 -10.26 4.44
N PRO A 78 -5.85 -11.48 4.35
CA PRO A 78 -5.10 -12.68 3.98
C PRO A 78 -4.35 -12.55 2.64
N MET A 79 -4.95 -11.85 1.67
CA MET A 79 -4.33 -11.57 0.37
C MET A 79 -3.09 -10.68 0.53
N VAL A 80 -3.21 -9.59 1.29
CA VAL A 80 -2.10 -8.66 1.53
C VAL A 80 -0.96 -9.34 2.29
N LYS A 81 -1.28 -10.10 3.34
CA LYS A 81 -0.30 -10.87 4.11
C LYS A 81 0.45 -11.87 3.22
N LYS A 82 -0.26 -12.59 2.35
CA LYS A 82 0.36 -13.52 1.39
C LYS A 82 1.25 -12.79 0.39
N ALA A 83 0.79 -11.67 -0.15
CA ALA A 83 1.55 -10.88 -1.11
C ALA A 83 2.85 -10.34 -0.51
N ARG A 84 2.80 -9.74 0.69
CA ARG A 84 3.99 -9.19 1.37
C ARG A 84 5.00 -10.28 1.74
N LYS A 85 4.55 -11.45 2.18
CA LYS A 85 5.42 -12.62 2.40
C LYS A 85 6.14 -13.03 1.11
N GLY A 86 5.41 -13.15 0.00
CA GLY A 86 6.02 -13.49 -1.29
C GLY A 86 6.99 -12.43 -1.80
N VAL A 87 6.70 -11.15 -1.59
CA VAL A 87 7.64 -10.06 -1.92
C VAL A 87 8.91 -10.18 -1.07
N MET A 88 8.78 -10.40 0.25
CA MET A 88 9.95 -10.56 1.11
C MET A 88 10.80 -11.77 0.73
N GLU A 89 10.15 -12.91 0.44
CA GLU A 89 10.82 -14.12 -0.05
C GLU A 89 11.63 -13.81 -1.33
N MET A 90 11.03 -13.11 -2.29
CA MET A 90 11.70 -12.73 -3.54
C MET A 90 12.79 -11.67 -3.36
N LEU A 91 12.68 -10.80 -2.35
CA LEU A 91 13.74 -9.84 -2.04
C LEU A 91 14.95 -10.54 -1.41
N LEU A 92 14.72 -11.56 -0.59
CA LEU A 92 15.77 -12.26 0.15
C LEU A 92 16.40 -13.43 -0.61
N ILE A 93 15.73 -13.97 -1.65
CA ILE A 93 16.22 -15.15 -2.40
C ILE A 93 17.65 -15.00 -2.92
N ASN A 94 18.06 -13.79 -3.28
CA ASN A 94 19.41 -13.46 -3.76
C ASN A 94 20.11 -12.42 -2.87
N HIS A 95 19.56 -12.10 -1.69
CA HIS A 95 20.21 -11.17 -0.77
C HIS A 95 21.36 -11.89 -0.05
N PRO A 96 22.57 -11.31 0.02
CA PRO A 96 23.70 -11.95 0.69
C PRO A 96 23.45 -12.05 2.20
N LEU A 97 24.05 -13.04 2.85
CA LEU A 97 23.92 -13.29 4.29
C LEU A 97 24.96 -12.52 5.10
N ASP A 98 24.96 -11.19 4.96
CA ASP A 98 25.95 -10.27 5.55
C ASP A 98 25.34 -9.37 6.66
N CYS A 99 24.23 -9.81 7.27
CA CYS A 99 23.57 -9.12 8.38
C CYS A 99 24.35 -9.23 9.69
#